data_AF-A0A927RJE1-F1
#
_entry.id   AF-A0A927RJE1-F1
#
_cell.length_a   1.000
_cell.length_b   1.000
_cell.length_c   1.000
_cell.angle_alpha   90.00
_cell.angle_beta   90.00
_cell.angle_gamma   90.00
#
_symmetry.space_group_name_H-M   'P 1'
#
loop_
_entity.id
_entity.type
_entity.pdbx_description
1 polymer ?
#
loop_
_entity_poly.entity_id
_entity_poly.type
_entity_poly.pdbx_seq_one_letter_code
_entity_poly.pdbx_strand_id
1 'polypeptide(L)'
;MKDKLYLVKQGFFKEMSYSEETDNSIKPFINTETDKVLIDKVCKYLDSGVVIMECCGTTIDALNESNGIAGVPSLLTDGVWVWPGDLSYYVKKYKIKLSDDFMSTLKQNNFNVNVNSEEILAKSIYVDGVELL
;
A
#
# COMPACT_ATOMS: atom_id res chain seq x y z
N MET A 1 11.55 24.37 10.23
CA MET A 1 10.89 23.07 10.45
C MET A 1 10.40 22.59 9.10
N LYS A 2 10.59 21.31 8.77
CA LYS A 2 9.93 20.73 7.59
C LYS A 2 8.41 20.74 7.82
N ASP A 3 7.64 20.94 6.76
CA ASP A 3 6.20 20.77 6.81
C ASP A 3 5.86 19.30 7.12
N LYS A 4 4.78 19.06 7.86
CA LYS A 4 4.36 17.72 8.26
C LYS A 4 3.37 17.14 7.25
N LEU A 5 3.53 15.87 6.94
CA LEU A 5 2.61 15.08 6.12
C LEU A 5 2.11 13.90 6.94
N TYR A 6 0.80 13.80 7.14
CA TYR A 6 0.17 12.70 7.86
C TYR A 6 -0.48 11.77 6.85
N LEU A 7 -0.07 10.50 6.84
CA LEU A 7 -0.57 9.49 5.90
C LEU A 7 -1.44 8.47 6.61
N VAL A 8 -2.46 7.99 5.91
CA VAL A 8 -3.38 6.95 6.40
C VAL A 8 -2.95 5.58 5.86
N LYS A 9 -2.86 4.57 6.73
CA LYS A 9 -2.45 3.22 6.35
C LYS A 9 -3.51 2.51 5.49
N GLN A 10 -3.05 1.81 4.45
CA GLN A 10 -3.83 0.83 3.71
C GLN A 10 -2.97 -0.40 3.42
N GLY A 11 -3.54 -1.59 3.62
CA GLY A 11 -2.90 -2.86 3.21
C GLY A 11 -1.82 -3.39 4.15
N PHE A 12 -1.73 -2.85 5.37
CA PHE A 12 -0.97 -3.43 6.46
C PHE A 12 -1.86 -4.49 7.10
N PHE A 13 -1.56 -5.76 6.81
CA PHE A 13 -2.32 -6.90 7.31
C PHE A 13 -1.45 -7.72 8.25
N LYS A 14 -2.00 -8.17 9.38
CA LYS A 14 -1.24 -8.85 10.44
C LYS A 14 -0.44 -10.09 10.01
N GLU A 15 -0.79 -10.69 8.85
CA GLU A 15 -0.05 -11.81 8.29
C GLU A 15 1.34 -11.41 7.78
N MET A 16 1.57 -10.14 7.49
CA MET A 16 2.81 -9.65 6.90
C MET A 16 3.90 -9.47 7.96
N SER A 17 5.16 -9.71 7.60
CA SER A 17 6.28 -9.64 8.55
C SER A 17 6.55 -8.23 9.11
N TYR A 18 6.01 -7.19 8.47
CA TYR A 18 6.20 -5.78 8.81
C TYR A 18 4.97 -5.14 9.47
N SER A 19 3.91 -5.91 9.72
CA SER A 19 2.68 -5.42 10.36
C SER A 19 2.66 -5.66 11.87
N GLU A 20 1.72 -5.01 12.55
CA GLU A 20 1.46 -5.23 13.98
C GLU A 20 0.42 -6.33 14.20
N GLU A 21 0.45 -7.01 15.36
CA GLU A 21 -0.58 -8.01 15.72
C GLU A 21 -1.99 -7.40 15.83
N THR A 22 -2.05 -6.09 16.08
CA THR A 22 -3.27 -5.27 16.17
C THR A 22 -3.86 -4.94 14.80
N ASP A 23 -3.11 -5.11 13.70
CA ASP A 23 -3.62 -4.86 12.35
C ASP A 23 -4.70 -5.90 11.96
N ASN A 24 -5.57 -5.50 11.03
CA ASN A 24 -6.61 -6.39 10.55
C ASN A 24 -6.03 -7.54 9.71
N SER A 25 -6.69 -8.69 9.74
CA SER A 25 -6.33 -9.83 8.87
C SER A 25 -6.68 -9.54 7.41
N ILE A 26 -5.86 -9.99 6.47
CA ILE A 26 -6.18 -9.98 5.03
C ILE A 26 -7.28 -10.98 4.68
N LYS A 27 -7.44 -12.06 5.48
CA LYS A 27 -8.26 -13.23 5.15
C LYS A 27 -9.72 -12.90 4.79
N PRO A 28 -10.43 -12.00 5.50
CA PRO A 28 -11.81 -11.65 5.16
C PRO A 28 -11.98 -11.00 3.78
N PHE A 29 -10.90 -10.45 3.21
CA PHE A 29 -10.95 -9.73 1.93
C PHE A 29 -10.57 -10.61 0.74
N ILE A 30 -10.08 -11.82 0.95
CA ILE A 30 -9.66 -12.72 -0.13
C ILE A 30 -10.85 -13.08 -1.04
N ASN A 31 -10.64 -12.99 -2.35
CA ASN A 31 -11.64 -13.26 -3.39
C ASN A 31 -12.92 -12.40 -3.30
N THR A 32 -12.82 -11.22 -2.69
CA THR A 32 -13.98 -10.31 -2.56
C THR A 32 -14.10 -9.31 -3.71
N GLU A 33 -13.00 -9.03 -4.43
CA GLU A 33 -13.05 -8.26 -5.68
C GLU A 33 -13.13 -9.22 -6.89
N THR A 34 -14.06 -8.98 -7.81
CA THR A 34 -14.29 -9.87 -8.96
C THR A 34 -14.12 -9.16 -10.30
N ASP A 35 -14.12 -7.82 -10.30
CA ASP A 35 -13.87 -7.02 -11.50
C ASP A 35 -12.37 -6.98 -11.81
N LYS A 36 -11.97 -7.76 -12.83
CA LYS A 36 -10.58 -7.83 -13.29
C LYS A 36 -10.06 -6.48 -13.81
N VAL A 37 -10.92 -5.67 -14.43
CA VAL A 37 -10.51 -4.36 -14.95
C VAL A 37 -10.24 -3.41 -13.79
N LEU A 38 -11.05 -3.49 -12.74
CA LEU A 38 -10.81 -2.73 -11.51
C LEU A 38 -9.52 -3.17 -10.82
N ILE A 39 -9.29 -4.49 -10.67
CA ILE A 39 -8.04 -5.04 -10.12
C ILE A 39 -6.82 -4.48 -10.86
N ASP A 40 -6.82 -4.53 -12.19
CA ASP A 40 -5.70 -4.03 -12.99
C ASP A 40 -5.48 -2.52 -12.81
N LYS A 41 -6.55 -1.72 -12.68
CA LYS A 41 -6.44 -0.28 -12.40
C LYS A 41 -5.88 -0.02 -11.00
N VAL A 42 -6.33 -0.77 -9.99
CA VAL A 42 -5.83 -0.65 -8.61
C VAL A 42 -4.37 -1.03 -8.54
N CYS A 43 -3.96 -2.16 -9.14
CA CYS A 43 -2.54 -2.54 -9.16
C CYS A 43 -1.67 -1.47 -9.82
N LYS A 44 -2.08 -0.93 -10.97
CA LYS A 44 -1.34 0.17 -11.63
C LYS A 44 -1.23 1.41 -10.75
N TYR A 45 -2.28 1.76 -10.01
CA TYR A 45 -2.24 2.87 -9.06
C TYR A 45 -1.20 2.62 -7.96
N LEU A 46 -1.29 1.45 -7.31
CA LEU A 46 -0.39 1.05 -6.23
C LEU A 46 1.09 1.05 -6.68
N ASP A 47 1.36 0.50 -7.86
CA ASP A 47 2.70 0.42 -8.46
C ASP A 47 3.24 1.80 -8.89
N SER A 48 2.38 2.81 -9.03
CA SER A 48 2.75 4.19 -9.42
C SER A 48 2.98 5.14 -8.24
N GLY A 49 2.83 4.65 -7.01
CA GLY A 49 3.03 5.46 -5.80
C GLY A 49 4.45 6.04 -5.68
N VAL A 50 4.57 7.14 -4.96
CA VAL A 50 5.87 7.73 -4.61
C VAL A 50 6.51 6.86 -3.53
N VAL A 51 7.68 6.29 -3.81
CA VAL A 51 8.47 5.53 -2.84
C VAL A 51 9.03 6.47 -1.78
N ILE A 52 8.67 6.26 -0.52
CA ILE A 52 9.14 7.06 0.63
C ILE A 52 10.10 6.28 1.52
N MET A 53 10.11 4.95 1.42
CA MET A 53 11.05 4.06 2.07
C MET A 53 11.22 2.82 1.21
N GLU A 54 12.46 2.37 1.05
CA GLU A 54 12.79 1.11 0.38
C GLU A 54 14.01 0.50 1.05
N CYS A 55 13.93 -0.79 1.33
CA CYS A 55 14.99 -1.55 1.97
C CYS A 55 15.45 -2.68 1.05
N CYS A 56 16.75 -2.98 1.09
CA CYS A 56 17.30 -4.15 0.42
C CYS A 56 16.63 -5.43 0.93
N GLY A 57 16.21 -6.31 0.02
CA GLY A 57 15.64 -7.62 0.37
C GLY A 57 14.41 -7.95 -0.48
N THR A 58 13.69 -8.98 -0.06
CA THR A 58 12.47 -9.46 -0.71
C THR A 58 11.41 -9.72 0.35
N THR A 59 10.15 -9.43 0.05
CA THR A 59 9.03 -9.95 0.82
C THR A 59 8.56 -11.27 0.23
N ILE A 60 8.25 -12.23 1.09
CA ILE A 60 7.69 -13.54 0.71
C ILE A 60 6.18 -13.49 0.88
N ASP A 61 5.46 -14.23 0.04
CA ASP A 61 4.01 -14.37 0.16
C ASP A 61 3.62 -14.91 1.55
N ALA A 62 3.07 -14.03 2.38
CA ALA A 62 2.69 -14.30 3.76
C ALA A 62 1.51 -15.27 3.89
N LEU A 63 0.73 -15.47 2.83
CA LEU A 63 -0.42 -16.37 2.83
C LEU A 63 -0.05 -17.77 2.37
N ASN A 64 0.98 -17.89 1.54
CA ASN A 64 1.53 -19.17 1.13
C ASN A 64 2.96 -19.01 0.61
N GLU A 65 3.95 -19.31 1.46
CA GLU A 65 5.37 -19.15 1.14
C GLU A 65 5.83 -19.94 -0.10
N SER A 66 5.15 -21.04 -0.46
CA SER A 66 5.47 -21.82 -1.67
C SER A 66 5.28 -21.03 -2.97
N ASN A 67 4.58 -19.89 -2.90
CA ASN A 67 4.45 -18.95 -4.00
C ASN A 67 5.70 -18.10 -4.25
N GLY A 68 6.63 -18.05 -3.30
CA GLY A 68 7.87 -17.29 -3.40
C GLY A 68 7.69 -15.80 -3.14
N ILE A 69 8.39 -14.97 -3.93
CA ILE A 69 8.54 -13.54 -3.73
C ILE A 69 7.24 -12.79 -4.06
N ALA A 70 6.77 -11.98 -3.11
CA ALA A 70 5.63 -11.07 -3.27
C ALA A 70 6.07 -9.67 -3.73
N GLY A 71 7.28 -9.23 -3.35
CA GLY A 71 7.82 -7.93 -3.74
C GLY A 71 9.11 -7.57 -3.01
N VAL A 72 9.33 -6.26 -2.84
CA VAL A 72 10.45 -5.68 -2.09
C VAL A 72 9.92 -4.90 -0.89
N PRO A 73 10.62 -4.92 0.27
CA PRO A 73 10.19 -4.16 1.43
C PRO A 73 10.27 -2.66 1.16
N SER A 74 9.11 -2.05 0.93
CA SER A 74 8.99 -0.64 0.56
C SER A 74 7.67 -0.06 1.02
N LEU A 75 7.64 1.27 1.21
CA LEU A 75 6.43 2.04 1.48
C LEU A 75 6.24 3.07 0.37
N LEU A 76 5.03 3.10 -0.18
CA LEU A 76 4.64 4.02 -1.23
C LEU A 76 3.47 4.89 -0.77
N THR A 77 3.34 6.07 -1.38
CA THR A 77 2.28 7.03 -1.05
C THR A 77 1.76 7.77 -2.29
N ASP A 78 0.52 8.24 -2.22
CA ASP A 78 -0.09 9.23 -3.10
C ASP A 78 -0.21 10.61 -2.45
N GLY A 79 0.43 10.83 -1.30
CA GLY A 79 0.32 12.06 -0.51
C GLY A 79 -0.86 12.09 0.48
N VAL A 80 -1.72 11.08 0.49
CA VAL A 80 -2.82 10.93 1.48
C VAL A 80 -2.72 9.59 2.20
N TRP A 81 -2.45 8.53 1.44
CA TRP A 81 -2.36 7.16 1.92
C TRP A 81 -0.93 6.66 1.87
N VAL A 82 -0.63 5.69 2.70
CA VAL A 82 0.61 4.90 2.64
C VAL A 82 0.27 3.43 2.55
N TRP A 83 1.02 2.69 1.73
CA TRP A 83 0.85 1.24 1.58
C TRP A 83 2.18 0.52 1.37
N PRO A 84 2.25 -0.79 1.72
CA PRO A 84 3.39 -1.63 1.38
C PRO A 84 3.53 -1.85 -0.12
N GLY A 85 4.75 -1.87 -0.65
CA GLY A 85 4.99 -2.03 -2.10
C GLY A 85 4.62 -3.38 -2.69
N ASP A 86 4.40 -4.39 -1.86
CA ASP A 86 3.87 -5.70 -2.28
C ASP A 86 2.33 -5.77 -2.20
N LEU A 87 1.63 -4.69 -1.84
CA LEU A 87 0.16 -4.69 -1.77
C LEU A 87 -0.47 -5.03 -3.13
N SER A 88 0.11 -4.57 -4.24
CA SER A 88 -0.39 -4.85 -5.59
C SER A 88 -0.33 -6.35 -5.92
N TYR A 89 0.66 -7.08 -5.40
CA TYR A 89 0.75 -8.54 -5.50
C TYR A 89 -0.45 -9.19 -4.84
N TYR A 90 -0.79 -8.79 -3.61
CA TYR A 90 -1.92 -9.37 -2.88
C TYR A 90 -3.27 -9.02 -3.52
N VAL A 91 -3.45 -7.79 -4.01
CA VAL A 91 -4.64 -7.39 -4.81
C VAL A 91 -4.78 -8.27 -6.04
N LYS A 92 -3.72 -8.45 -6.81
CA LYS A 92 -3.79 -9.22 -8.06
C LYS A 92 -3.99 -10.72 -7.82
N LYS A 93 -3.24 -11.28 -6.88
CA LYS A 93 -3.20 -12.73 -6.66
C LYS A 93 -4.38 -13.24 -5.85
N TYR A 94 -4.72 -12.53 -4.78
CA TYR A 94 -5.77 -12.92 -3.84
C TYR A 94 -7.07 -12.16 -4.05
N LYS A 95 -7.13 -11.26 -5.06
CA LYS A 95 -8.32 -10.50 -5.43
C LYS A 95 -8.95 -9.79 -4.24
N ILE A 96 -8.10 -9.17 -3.43
CA ILE A 96 -8.54 -8.50 -2.21
C ILE A 96 -9.21 -7.18 -2.55
N LYS A 97 -10.35 -6.91 -1.93
CA LYS A 97 -10.94 -5.58 -1.90
C LYS A 97 -10.22 -4.75 -0.82
N LEU A 98 -9.86 -3.51 -1.17
CA LEU A 98 -9.28 -2.54 -0.23
C LEU A 98 -10.41 -1.73 0.47
N SER A 99 -10.06 -0.89 1.44
CA SER A 99 -11.07 -0.11 2.16
C SER A 99 -11.86 0.81 1.22
N ASP A 100 -13.14 1.05 1.53
CA ASP A 100 -14.00 1.88 0.69
C ASP A 100 -13.51 3.34 0.62
N ASP A 101 -12.88 3.85 1.68
CA ASP A 101 -12.29 5.19 1.72
C ASP A 101 -11.07 5.32 0.79
N PHE A 102 -10.19 4.31 0.81
CA PHE A 102 -9.06 4.23 -0.13
C PHE A 102 -9.57 4.15 -1.56
N MET A 103 -10.50 3.24 -1.84
CA MET A 103 -11.09 3.08 -3.17
C MET A 103 -11.81 4.34 -3.66
N SER A 104 -12.40 5.12 -2.76
CA SER A 104 -13.01 6.41 -3.10
C SER A 104 -11.96 7.43 -3.53
N THR A 105 -10.81 7.48 -2.86
CA THR A 105 -9.67 8.35 -3.24
C THR A 105 -9.14 7.96 -4.62
N LEU A 106 -8.92 6.67 -4.87
CA LEU A 106 -8.46 6.18 -6.18
C LEU A 106 -9.41 6.60 -7.30
N LYS A 107 -10.74 6.44 -7.10
CA LYS A 107 -11.75 6.82 -8.09
C LYS A 107 -11.78 8.32 -8.35
N GLN A 108 -11.70 9.15 -7.30
CA GLN A 108 -11.65 10.62 -7.44
C GLN A 108 -10.43 11.06 -8.24
N ASN A 109 -9.30 10.38 -8.07
CA ASN A 109 -8.06 10.64 -8.79
C ASN A 109 -7.96 9.92 -10.16
N ASN A 110 -9.06 9.33 -10.63
CA ASN A 110 -9.11 8.54 -11.87
C ASN A 110 -8.04 7.42 -11.94
N PHE A 111 -7.68 6.84 -10.79
CA PHE A 111 -6.63 5.84 -10.66
C PHE A 111 -5.25 6.33 -11.13
N ASN A 112 -4.92 7.61 -10.90
CA ASN A 112 -3.58 8.15 -11.13
C ASN A 112 -3.01 8.80 -9.86
N VAL A 113 -1.75 8.51 -9.57
CA VAL A 113 -0.99 9.21 -8.52
C VAL A 113 -0.49 10.54 -9.10
N ASN A 114 -1.14 11.64 -8.74
CA ASN A 114 -0.88 12.98 -9.29
C ASN A 114 -0.29 13.91 -8.22
N VAL A 115 0.87 13.53 -7.68
CA VAL A 115 1.58 14.30 -6.66
C VAL A 115 3.00 14.59 -7.09
N ASN A 116 3.54 15.70 -6.58
CA ASN A 116 4.94 16.01 -6.76
C ASN A 116 5.77 15.22 -5.74
N SER A 117 6.58 14.27 -6.22
CA SER A 117 7.43 13.43 -5.37
C SER A 117 8.47 14.22 -4.59
N GLU A 118 9.09 15.24 -5.19
CA GLU A 118 10.06 16.11 -4.52
C GLU A 118 9.41 16.88 -3.36
N GLU A 119 8.17 17.34 -3.56
CA GLU A 119 7.41 18.03 -2.51
C GLU A 119 7.06 17.08 -1.35
N ILE A 120 6.69 15.83 -1.63
CA ILE A 120 6.43 14.82 -0.60
C ILE A 120 7.69 14.52 0.19
N LEU A 121 8.81 14.27 -0.50
CA LEU A 121 10.09 13.88 0.12
C LEU A 121 10.72 15.03 0.91
N ALA A 122 10.31 16.28 0.67
CA ALA A 122 10.74 17.43 1.47
C ALA A 122 10.06 17.52 2.85
N LYS A 123 8.97 16.77 3.09
CA LYS A 123 8.15 16.82 4.33
C LYS A 123 8.65 15.83 5.39
N SER A 124 8.29 16.09 6.65
CA SER A 124 8.36 15.09 7.73
C SER A 124 7.11 14.21 7.66
N ILE A 125 7.31 12.91 7.42
CA ILE A 125 6.21 11.97 7.17
C ILE A 125 5.82 11.27 8.46
N TYR A 126 4.52 11.31 8.78
CA TYR A 126 3.93 10.69 9.96
C TYR A 126 2.90 9.64 9.56
N VAL A 127 2.93 8.49 10.24
CA VAL A 127 1.96 7.41 10.14
C VAL A 127 1.54 7.03 11.56
N ASP A 128 0.24 7.00 11.84
CA ASP A 128 -0.31 6.74 13.18
C ASP A 128 0.33 7.58 14.30
N GLY A 129 0.76 8.81 13.98
CA GLY A 129 1.40 9.73 14.91
C GLY A 129 2.90 9.51 15.12
N VAL A 130 3.50 8.51 14.47
CA VAL A 130 4.93 8.21 14.50
C VAL A 130 5.60 8.79 13.25
N GLU A 131 6.73 9.49 13.42
CA GLU A 131 7.55 9.99 12.32
C GLU A 131 8.36 8.83 11.72
N LEU A 132 8.28 8.62 10.40
CA LEU A 132 8.95 7.50 9.74
C LEU A 132 10.47 7.68 9.64
N LEU A 133 10.97 8.92 9.49
CA LEU A 133 12.38 9.33 9.44
C LEU A 133 12.56 10.81 9.82
#